data_AF-A0A7W8WR21-F1
#
_entry.id   AF-A0A7W8WR21-F1
#
_cell.length_a   1.000
_cell.length_b   1.000
_cell.length_c   1.000
_cell.angle_alpha   90.00
_cell.angle_beta   90.00
_cell.angle_gamma   90.00
#
_symmetry.space_group_name_H-M   'P 1'
#
loop_
_entity.id
_entity.type
_entity.pdbx_description
1 polymer ?
#
loop_
_entity_poly.entity_id
_entity_poly.type
_entity_poly.pdbx_seq_one_letter_code
_entity_poly.pdbx_strand_id
1 'polypeptide(L)'
;MGNDRKSRPLVYSCSGCSSAAQLANDVALQLDRRGKAEMSCIAGVGGDVPALLKLARSGRPIMAIDGCPLVCAKSALARHGIVPARHFQRFCRGKGKTRTNGGISRTAYAASE
;
A
#
# COMPACT_ATOMS: atom_id res chain seq x y z
N MET A 1 26.16 -13.53 -2.94
CA MET A 1 24.86 -13.44 -3.66
C MET A 1 24.34 -12.00 -3.65
N GLY A 2 24.75 -11.15 -4.60
CA GLY A 2 24.57 -9.69 -4.49
C GLY A 2 23.78 -8.97 -5.59
N ASN A 3 23.30 -9.64 -6.65
CA ASN A 3 22.78 -8.93 -7.84
C ASN A 3 21.31 -9.21 -8.20
N ASP A 4 20.63 -10.12 -7.48
CA ASP A 4 19.25 -10.51 -7.81
C ASP A 4 18.19 -9.60 -7.16
N ARG A 5 18.59 -8.54 -6.45
CA ARG A 5 17.62 -7.61 -5.84
C ARG A 5 16.98 -6.70 -6.90
N LYS A 6 17.76 -6.30 -7.91
CA LYS A 6 17.33 -5.39 -8.98
C LYS A 6 16.34 -5.99 -9.98
N SER A 7 16.22 -7.32 -10.04
CA SER A 7 15.26 -8.05 -10.89
C SER A 7 13.87 -8.19 -10.25
N ARG A 8 13.77 -8.01 -8.93
CA ARG A 8 12.53 -8.26 -8.17
C ARG A 8 11.49 -7.19 -8.43
N PRO A 9 10.19 -7.46 -8.24
CA PRO A 9 9.19 -6.41 -8.22
C PRO A 9 9.45 -5.41 -7.08
N LEU A 10 9.04 -4.17 -7.27
CA LEU A 10 9.04 -3.15 -6.22
C LEU A 10 7.76 -3.24 -5.41
N VAL A 11 7.85 -3.03 -4.09
CA VAL A 11 6.68 -2.88 -3.23
C VAL A 11 6.69 -1.52 -2.54
N TYR A 12 5.57 -0.82 -2.62
CA TYR A 12 5.31 0.43 -1.92
C TYR A 12 4.08 0.23 -1.03
N SER A 13 4.16 0.68 0.21
CA SER A 13 3.03 0.61 1.15
C SER A 13 2.73 1.95 1.78
N CYS A 14 1.48 2.16 2.18
CA CYS A 14 1.12 3.25 3.07
C CYS A 14 1.73 2.99 4.48
N SER A 15 2.74 3.76 4.87
CA SER A 15 3.41 3.68 6.20
C SER A 15 2.85 4.70 7.21
N GLY A 16 1.53 4.91 7.21
CA GLY A 16 0.85 5.84 8.14
C GLY A 16 0.65 5.28 9.56
N CYS A 17 0.07 6.10 10.45
CA CYS A 17 -0.09 5.76 11.87
C CYS A 17 -1.24 4.79 12.19
N SER A 18 -2.21 4.61 11.29
CA SER A 18 -3.36 3.74 11.55
C SER A 18 -2.95 2.27 11.63
N SER A 19 -3.66 1.46 12.41
CA SER A 19 -3.39 0.02 12.53
C SER A 19 -3.41 -0.70 11.18
N ALA A 20 -4.29 -0.28 10.28
CA ALA A 20 -4.37 -0.83 8.94
C ALA A 20 -3.17 -0.42 8.06
N ALA A 21 -2.67 0.81 8.19
CA ALA A 21 -1.45 1.25 7.52
C ALA A 21 -0.21 0.54 8.09
N GLN A 22 -0.11 0.37 9.41
CA GLN A 22 0.96 -0.40 10.03
C GLN A 22 0.98 -1.86 9.54
N LEU A 23 -0.19 -2.49 9.40
CA LEU A 23 -0.30 -3.84 8.81
C LEU A 23 0.14 -3.86 7.34
N ALA A 24 -0.29 -2.90 6.53
CA ALA A 24 0.16 -2.79 5.13
C ALA A 24 1.68 -2.64 5.04
N ASN A 25 2.26 -1.85 5.94
CA ASN A 25 3.70 -1.67 6.05
C ASN A 25 4.42 -2.97 6.46
N ASP A 26 3.91 -3.69 7.47
CA ASP A 26 4.48 -4.96 7.91
C ASP A 26 4.48 -6.01 6.79
N VAL A 27 3.39 -6.13 6.03
CA VAL A 27 3.31 -7.03 4.87
C VAL A 27 4.40 -6.69 3.84
N ALA A 28 4.58 -5.41 3.52
CA ALA A 28 5.62 -4.98 2.58
C ALA A 28 7.04 -5.31 3.09
N LEU A 29 7.31 -5.09 4.38
CA LEU A 29 8.59 -5.46 5.01
C LEU A 29 8.83 -6.96 4.99
N GLN A 30 7.80 -7.77 5.23
CA GLN A 30 7.93 -9.23 5.16
C GLN A 30 8.24 -9.70 3.72
N LEU A 31 7.65 -9.08 2.69
CA LEU A 31 7.97 -9.38 1.29
C LEU A 31 9.43 -9.06 0.95
N ASP A 32 9.96 -7.94 1.44
CA ASP A 32 11.36 -7.55 1.25
C ASP A 32 12.32 -8.51 1.96
N ARG A 33 12.07 -8.81 3.25
CA ARG A 33 12.88 -9.73 4.04
C ARG A 33 12.92 -11.14 3.47
N ARG A 34 11.80 -11.60 2.89
CA ARG A 34 11.71 -12.91 2.21
C ARG A 34 12.30 -12.90 0.79
N GLY A 35 12.80 -11.75 0.31
CA GLY A 35 13.36 -11.60 -1.03
C GLY A 35 12.34 -11.78 -2.16
N LYS A 36 11.04 -11.60 -1.89
CA LYS A 36 9.97 -11.71 -2.91
C LYS A 36 9.73 -10.40 -3.65
N ALA A 37 10.02 -9.28 -3.00
CA ALA A 37 9.99 -7.94 -3.58
C ALA A 37 11.15 -7.11 -3.02
N GLU A 38 11.38 -5.93 -3.56
CA GLU A 38 12.23 -4.91 -2.96
C GLU A 38 11.34 -3.77 -2.46
N MET A 39 11.37 -3.50 -1.16
CA MET A 39 10.57 -2.41 -0.58
C MET A 39 11.25 -1.07 -0.80
N SER A 40 10.46 -0.08 -1.23
CA SER A 40 10.92 1.30 -1.44
C SER A 40 10.05 2.31 -0.68
N CYS A 41 10.64 3.45 -0.32
CA CYS A 41 10.01 4.46 0.52
C CYS A 41 8.97 5.27 -0.26
N ILE A 42 7.70 5.11 0.11
CA ILE A 42 6.61 5.87 -0.51
C ILE A 42 6.64 7.36 -0.14
N ALA A 43 7.11 7.69 1.07
CA ALA A 43 7.18 9.07 1.53
C ALA A 43 8.15 9.88 0.67
N GLY A 44 9.26 9.28 0.26
CA GLY A 44 10.20 9.93 -0.63
C GLY A 44 9.72 10.03 -2.08
N VAL A 45 8.83 9.14 -2.55
CA VAL A 45 8.13 9.35 -3.83
C VAL A 45 7.15 10.54 -3.71
N GLY A 46 6.39 10.62 -2.61
CA GLY A 46 5.45 11.72 -2.36
C GLY A 46 6.12 13.07 -2.11
N GLY A 47 7.36 13.07 -1.60
CA GLY A 47 8.20 14.23 -1.37
C GLY A 47 9.27 14.47 -2.46
N ASP A 48 9.08 13.89 -3.64
CA ASP A 48 9.86 14.20 -4.85
C ASP A 48 11.38 13.94 -4.73
N VAL A 49 11.78 12.96 -3.92
CA VAL A 49 13.19 12.55 -3.74
C VAL A 49 13.72 11.92 -5.05
N PRO A 50 14.71 12.51 -5.73
CA PRO A 50 15.11 12.10 -7.08
C PRO A 50 15.53 10.64 -7.19
N ALA A 51 16.27 10.12 -6.20
CA ALA A 51 16.72 8.73 -6.19
C ALA A 51 15.55 7.73 -6.13
N LEU A 52 14.48 8.06 -5.39
CA LEU A 52 13.32 7.19 -5.22
C LEU A 52 12.37 7.27 -6.41
N LEU A 53 12.25 8.45 -7.04
CA LEU A 53 11.55 8.59 -8.31
C LEU A 53 12.24 7.82 -9.44
N LYS A 54 13.57 7.87 -9.51
CA LYS A 54 14.34 7.07 -10.48
C LYS A 54 14.11 5.57 -10.28
N LEU A 55 14.06 5.11 -9.04
CA LEU A 55 13.75 3.72 -8.74
C LEU A 55 12.29 3.36 -9.10
N ALA A 56 11.33 4.21 -8.76
CA ALA A 56 9.92 4.00 -9.11
C ALA A 56 9.69 3.96 -10.63
N ARG A 57 10.51 4.68 -11.41
CA ARG A 57 10.49 4.69 -12.89
C ARG A 57 11.41 3.65 -13.53
N SER A 58 11.95 2.69 -12.76
CA SER A 58 12.87 1.67 -13.28
C SER A 58 12.26 0.69 -14.28
N GLY A 59 10.94 0.71 -14.48
CA GLY A 59 10.22 -0.24 -15.35
C GLY A 59 9.95 -1.60 -14.68
N ARG A 60 10.42 -1.80 -13.45
CA ARG A 60 10.14 -3.01 -12.67
C ARG A 60 8.65 -3.07 -12.30
N PRO A 61 8.03 -4.27 -12.22
CA PRO A 61 6.64 -4.39 -11.78
C PRO A 61 6.47 -3.82 -10.37
N ILE A 62 5.42 -3.03 -10.17
CA ILE A 62 5.15 -2.35 -8.89
C ILE A 62 3.91 -2.94 -8.22
N MET A 63 4.05 -3.28 -6.94
CA MET A 63 2.95 -3.58 -6.04
C MET A 63 2.72 -2.40 -5.09
N ALA A 64 1.52 -1.83 -5.10
CA ALA A 64 1.10 -0.82 -4.13
C ALA A 64 0.20 -1.47 -3.08
N ILE A 65 0.47 -1.25 -1.80
CA ILE A 65 -0.29 -1.81 -0.67
C ILE A 65 -0.84 -0.67 0.19
N ASP A 66 -2.15 -0.47 0.18
CA ASP A 66 -2.82 0.55 0.97
C ASP A 66 -3.74 -0.09 2.01
N GLY A 67 -3.56 0.29 3.27
CA GLY A 67 -4.35 -0.22 4.40
C GLY A 67 -5.64 0.55 4.66
N CYS A 68 -5.84 1.71 4.03
CA CYS A 68 -6.96 2.61 4.34
C CYS A 68 -7.56 3.21 3.05
N PRO A 69 -8.76 3.83 3.11
CA PRO A 69 -9.42 4.38 1.92
C PRO A 69 -8.69 5.59 1.30
N LEU A 70 -7.71 6.18 1.99
CA LEU A 70 -6.94 7.31 1.48
C LEU A 70 -5.97 6.94 0.36
N VAL A 71 -5.66 5.66 0.20
CA VAL A 71 -4.83 5.11 -0.89
C VAL A 71 -3.52 5.87 -1.12
N CYS A 72 -2.82 6.23 -0.03
CA CYS A 72 -1.65 7.10 -0.07
C CYS A 72 -0.57 6.60 -1.04
N ALA A 73 -0.31 5.30 -1.10
CA ALA A 73 0.72 4.75 -1.97
C ALA A 73 0.34 4.86 -3.44
N LYS A 74 -0.87 4.44 -3.81
CA LYS A 74 -1.38 4.62 -5.17
C LYS A 74 -1.40 6.10 -5.58
N SER A 75 -1.87 6.99 -4.71
CA SER A 75 -1.96 8.42 -4.98
C SER A 75 -0.59 9.06 -5.19
N ALA A 76 0.41 8.72 -4.37
CA ALA A 76 1.77 9.23 -4.53
C ALA A 76 2.41 8.76 -5.84
N LEU A 77 2.20 7.50 -6.24
CA LEU A 77 2.67 6.99 -7.53
C LEU A 77 1.96 7.68 -8.71
N ALA A 78 0.64 7.84 -8.62
CA ALA A 78 -0.19 8.44 -9.66
C ALA A 78 0.18 9.91 -9.94
N ARG A 79 0.57 10.68 -8.92
CA ARG A 79 1.10 12.06 -9.08
C ARG A 79 2.29 12.13 -10.05
N HIS A 80 3.04 11.03 -10.18
CA HIS A 80 4.23 10.94 -11.03
C HIS A 80 3.98 10.19 -12.35
N GLY A 81 2.71 9.91 -12.68
CA GLY A 81 2.32 9.13 -13.86
C GLY A 81 2.63 7.65 -13.75
N ILE A 82 2.89 7.13 -12.54
CA ILE A 82 3.29 5.74 -12.33
C ILE A 82 2.05 4.92 -11.95
N VAL A 83 1.75 3.91 -12.75
CA VAL A 83 0.64 2.99 -12.50
C VAL A 83 1.19 1.68 -11.92
N PRO A 84 0.77 1.27 -10.70
CA PRO A 84 1.21 0.01 -10.14
C PRO A 84 0.61 -1.17 -10.91
N ALA A 85 1.41 -2.21 -11.13
CA ALA A 85 0.97 -3.45 -11.79
C ALA A 85 -0.08 -4.21 -10.96
N ARG A 86 -0.01 -4.09 -9.63
CA ARG A 86 -1.02 -4.59 -8.69
C ARG A 86 -1.23 -3.57 -7.59
N HIS A 87 -2.48 -3.33 -7.23
CA HIS A 87 -2.87 -2.51 -6.08
C HIS A 87 -3.69 -3.35 -5.12
N PHE A 88 -3.20 -3.47 -3.88
CA PHE A 88 -3.89 -4.15 -2.80
C PHE A 88 -4.44 -3.10 -1.84
N GLN A 89 -5.75 -2.92 -1.87
CA GLN A 89 -6.44 -2.10 -0.90
C GLN A 89 -7.23 -3.01 0.02
N ARG A 90 -6.81 -3.13 1.27
CA ARG A 90 -7.62 -3.82 2.27
C ARG A 90 -8.52 -2.79 2.93
N PHE A 91 -9.82 -2.88 2.69
CA PHE A 91 -10.78 -2.12 3.48
C PHE A 91 -10.77 -2.69 4.90
N CYS A 92 -10.18 -1.97 5.83
CA CYS A 92 -10.32 -2.28 7.24
C CYS A 92 -11.80 -2.06 7.60
N ARG A 93 -12.59 -3.13 7.58
CA ARG A 93 -13.98 -3.15 8.05
C ARG A 93 -13.98 -3.05 9.57
N GLY A 94 -13.54 -1.90 10.08
CA GLY A 94 -13.74 -1.50 11.46
C GLY A 94 -15.23 -1.31 11.66
N LYS A 95 -15.80 -2.01 12.63
CA LYS A 95 -17.19 -1.83 13.04
C LYS A 95 -17.39 -0.36 13.42
N GLY A 96 -17.89 0.45 12.50
CA GLY A 96 -18.53 1.70 12.85
C GLY A 96 -19.71 1.35 13.73
N LYS A 97 -19.62 1.61 15.04
CA LYS A 97 -20.82 1.75 15.84
C LYS A 97 -21.44 3.08 15.40
N THR A 98 -22.37 3.03 14.46
CA THR A 98 -23.30 4.13 14.24
C THR A 98 -24.12 4.26 15.52
N ARG A 99 -23.90 5.34 16.29
CA ARG A 99 -24.87 5.74 17.32
C ARG A 99 -26.07 6.33 16.57
N THR A 100 -27.10 5.53 16.39
CA THR A 100 -28.47 6.03 16.21
C THR A 100 -29.17 5.95 17.56
N ASN A 101 -29.93 6.97 17.91
CA ASN A 101 -30.72 7.00 19.14
C ASN A 101 -31.64 5.78 19.17
N GLY A 102 -31.36 4.80 20.05
CA GLY A 102 -32.37 3.86 20.53
C GLY A 102 -32.35 2.39 20.05
N GLY A 103 -31.30 1.85 19.43
CA GLY A 103 -31.25 0.39 19.22
C GLY A 103 -30.26 -0.09 18.14
N ILE A 104 -29.53 -1.17 18.43
CA ILE A 104 -28.50 -1.73 17.55
C ILE A 104 -29.17 -2.64 16.50
N SER A 105 -29.31 -2.20 15.26
CA SER A 105 -29.67 -3.09 14.13
C SER A 105 -28.45 -3.35 13.23
N ARG A 106 -28.19 -4.63 12.95
CA ARG A 106 -27.09 -5.12 12.11
C ARG A 106 -27.57 -5.21 10.67
N THR A 107 -27.03 -4.39 9.77
CA THR A 107 -27.06 -4.68 8.33
C THR A 107 -25.67 -5.07 7.87
N ALA A 108 -25.50 -6.38 7.66
CA ALA A 108 -24.41 -6.92 6.87
C ALA A 108 -24.75 -6.65 5.40
N TYR A 109 -23.84 -6.05 4.63
CA TYR A 109 -23.94 -6.05 3.18
C TYR A 109 -22.70 -6.67 2.54
N ALA A 110 -22.99 -7.45 1.50
CA ALA A 110 -22.18 -8.47 0.87
C ALA A 110 -20.98 -7.93 0.12
N ALA A 111 -19.92 -8.74 0.06
CA ALA A 111 -18.91 -8.64 -0.98
C ALA A 111 -19.53 -9.22 -2.27
N SER A 112 -19.45 -8.46 -3.35
CA SER A 112 -19.75 -8.93 -4.71
C SER A 112 -18.42 -9.03 -5.44
N GLU A 113 -18.06 -10.29 -5.75
CA GLU A 113 -17.16 -10.84 -6.78
C GLU A 113 -15.83 -10.13 -7.11
#